data_AF-A0A1M7SHL6-F1
#
_entry.id   AF-A0A1M7SHL6-F1
#
_cell.length_a   1.000
_cell.length_b   1.000
_cell.length_c   1.000
_cell.angle_alpha   90.00
_cell.angle_beta   90.00
_cell.angle_gamma   90.00
#
_symmetry.space_group_name_H-M   'P 1'
#
loop_
_entity.id
_entity.type
_entity.pdbx_description
1 polymer ?
#
loop_
_entity_poly.entity_id
_entity_poly.type
_entity_poly.pdbx_seq_one_letter_code
_entity_poly.pdbx_strand_id
1 'polypeptide(L)'
;MFKQIISSFIVGGLLAVLTQGYMNFSAGVLGAQSPLVVPMTLLLIGLTGGVLFIVGIYEKIEKLGYFGAILPLCGLVAAVAGVFTGTKMETGSSGAATKSALNLVLFVLGLGTILSMLIGAIAFYTV
;
A
#
# COMPACT_ATOMS: atom_id res chain seq x y z
N MET A 1 -10.12 -20.21 -16.06
CA MET A 1 -10.67 -19.98 -14.71
C MET A 1 -9.77 -20.56 -13.61
N PHE A 2 -9.62 -21.88 -13.44
CA PHE A 2 -8.83 -22.47 -12.34
C PHE A 2 -7.35 -22.02 -12.31
N LYS A 3 -6.69 -21.99 -13.47
CA LYS A 3 -5.33 -21.44 -13.64
C LYS A 3 -5.21 -19.98 -13.17
N GLN A 4 -6.24 -19.17 -13.39
CA GLN A 4 -6.24 -17.74 -13.02
C GLN A 4 -6.46 -17.57 -11.51
N ILE A 5 -7.30 -18.43 -10.91
CA ILE A 5 -7.52 -18.47 -9.46
C ILE A 5 -6.22 -18.81 -8.73
N ILE A 6 -5.54 -19.88 -9.16
CA ILE A 6 -4.24 -20.28 -8.59
C ILE A 6 -3.20 -19.18 -8.78
N SER A 7 -3.11 -18.59 -9.98
CA SER A 7 -2.15 -17.52 -10.25
C SER A 7 -2.42 -16.28 -9.39
N SER A 8 -3.69 -15.92 -9.17
CA SER A 8 -4.08 -14.83 -8.28
C SER A 8 -3.69 -15.11 -6.83
N PHE A 9 -3.87 -16.35 -6.37
CA PHE A 9 -3.49 -16.76 -5.02
C PHE A 9 -1.98 -16.72 -4.82
N ILE A 10 -1.20 -17.25 -5.77
CA ILE A 10 0.27 -17.27 -5.69
C ILE A 10 0.82 -15.85 -5.72
N VAL A 11 0.41 -15.02 -6.70
CA VAL A 11 0.93 -13.66 -6.82
C VAL A 11 0.47 -12.78 -5.65
N GLY A 12 -0.79 -12.89 -5.23
CA GLY A 12 -1.28 -12.20 -4.03
C GLY A 12 -0.55 -12.63 -2.77
N GLY A 13 -0.29 -13.93 -2.60
CA GLY A 13 0.48 -14.46 -1.47
C GLY A 13 1.93 -13.96 -1.46
N LEU A 14 2.61 -13.93 -2.61
CA LEU A 14 3.97 -13.38 -2.72
C LEU A 14 4.01 -11.89 -2.40
N LEU A 15 3.05 -11.10 -2.89
CA LEU A 15 2.94 -9.68 -2.56
C LEU A 15 2.60 -9.46 -1.08
N ALA A 16 1.81 -10.34 -0.46
CA ALA A 16 1.53 -10.31 0.97
C ALA A 16 2.78 -10.59 1.81
N VAL A 17 3.60 -11.58 1.42
CA VAL A 17 4.90 -11.85 2.08
C VAL A 17 5.82 -10.63 1.96
N LEU A 18 5.89 -10.02 0.78
CA LEU A 18 6.71 -8.83 0.54
C LEU A 18 6.22 -7.64 1.39
N THR A 19 4.90 -7.44 1.46
CA THR A 19 4.24 -6.45 2.33
C THR A 19 4.55 -6.68 3.80
N GLN A 20 4.49 -7.93 4.27
CA GLN A 20 4.85 -8.30 5.64
C GLN A 20 6.32 -7.99 5.93
N GLY A 21 7.22 -8.21 4.96
CA GLY A 21 8.62 -7.81 5.06
C GLY A 21 8.78 -6.30 5.29
N TYR A 22 8.07 -5.48 4.53
CA TYR A 22 8.06 -4.02 4.73
C TYR A 22 7.43 -3.59 6.06
N MET A 23 6.41 -4.30 6.53
CA MET A 23 5.83 -4.04 7.84
C MET A 23 6.82 -4.32 8.97
N ASN A 24 7.55 -5.44 8.90
CA ASN A 24 8.60 -5.76 9.86
C ASN A 24 9.73 -4.74 9.83
N PHE A 25 10.14 -4.30 8.64
CA PHE A 25 11.12 -3.22 8.49
C PHE A 25 10.63 -1.90 9.10
N SER A 26 9.40 -1.49 8.79
CA SER A 26 8.82 -0.25 9.31
C SER A 26 8.67 -0.28 10.83
N ALA A 27 8.24 -1.41 11.39
CA ALA A 27 8.19 -1.65 12.83
C ALA A 27 9.58 -1.64 13.48
N GLY A 28 10.60 -2.16 12.79
CA GLY A 28 11.99 -2.15 13.26
C GLY A 28 12.60 -0.74 13.31
N VAL A 29 12.23 0.14 12.38
CA VAL A 29 12.75 1.52 12.31
C VAL A 29 11.96 2.48 13.20
N LEU A 30 10.63 2.39 13.23
CA LEU A 30 9.76 3.33 13.93
C LEU A 30 9.35 2.87 15.34
N GLY A 31 9.62 1.61 15.68
CA GLY A 31 9.07 0.94 16.85
C GLY A 31 7.71 0.30 16.56
N ALA A 32 7.49 -0.92 17.05
CA ALA A 32 6.34 -1.75 16.69
C ALA A 32 4.97 -1.14 17.05
N GLN A 33 4.91 -0.23 18.03
CA GLN A 33 3.68 0.45 18.45
C GLN A 33 3.49 1.82 17.79
N SER A 34 4.42 2.26 16.92
CA SER A 34 4.29 3.56 16.29
C SER A 34 3.11 3.60 15.33
N PRO A 35 2.24 4.63 15.39
CA PRO A 35 1.11 4.76 14.47
C PRO A 35 1.56 4.99 13.01
N LEU A 36 2.85 5.27 12.80
CA LEU A 36 3.45 5.50 11.48
C LEU A 36 3.91 4.22 10.77
N VAL A 37 3.90 3.06 11.45
CA VAL A 37 4.34 1.78 10.87
C VAL A 37 3.54 1.42 9.61
N VAL A 38 2.22 1.49 9.69
CA VAL A 38 1.32 1.17 8.57
C VAL A 38 1.46 2.19 7.43
N PRO A 39 1.42 3.52 7.67
CA PRO A 39 1.70 4.53 6.64
C PRO A 39 3.04 4.32 5.91
N MET A 40 4.13 4.08 6.64
CA MET A 40 5.45 3.86 6.07
C MET A 40 5.50 2.58 5.23
N THR A 41 4.86 1.51 5.69
CA THR A 41 4.73 0.26 4.95
C THR A 41 4.02 0.47 3.61
N LEU A 42 2.90 1.21 3.62
CA LEU A 42 2.14 1.52 2.41
C LEU A 42 2.94 2.38 1.43
N LEU A 43 3.72 3.35 1.92
CA LEU A 43 4.62 4.14 1.09
C LEU A 43 5.71 3.30 0.42
N LEU A 44 6.36 2.40 1.17
CA LEU A 44 7.38 1.51 0.64
C LEU A 44 6.81 0.59 -0.46
N ILE A 45 5.63 0.01 -0.22
CA ILE A 45 4.93 -0.81 -1.22
C ILE A 45 4.59 0.03 -2.46
N GLY A 46 4.07 1.24 -2.28
CA GLY A 46 3.77 2.17 -3.37
C GLY A 46 5.01 2.52 -4.20
N LEU A 47 6.14 2.81 -3.55
CA LEU A 47 7.42 3.05 -4.22
C LEU A 47 7.90 1.84 -5.01
N THR A 48 7.86 0.65 -4.41
CA THR A 48 8.28 -0.58 -5.11
C THR A 48 7.38 -0.88 -6.30
N GLY A 49 6.06 -0.74 -6.14
CA GLY A 49 5.09 -0.88 -7.23
C GLY A 49 5.34 0.13 -8.35
N GLY A 50 5.61 1.39 -8.00
CA GLY A 50 5.96 2.44 -8.95
C GLY A 50 7.24 2.16 -9.73
N VAL A 51 8.31 1.71 -9.06
CA VAL A 51 9.56 1.31 -9.73
C VAL A 51 9.31 0.14 -10.67
N LEU A 52 8.61 -0.91 -10.21
CA LEU A 52 8.26 -2.06 -11.04
C LEU A 52 7.42 -1.67 -12.26
N PHE A 53 6.59 -0.64 -12.13
CA PHE A 53 5.80 -0.10 -13.24
C PHE A 53 6.68 0.59 -14.29
N ILE A 54 7.62 1.45 -13.88
CA ILE A 54 8.56 2.13 -14.82
C ILE A 54 9.34 1.12 -15.66
N VAL A 55 9.85 0.06 -15.03
CA VAL A 55 10.65 -0.96 -15.73
C VAL A 55 9.78 -1.96 -16.50
N GLY A 56 8.46 -1.74 -16.58
CA GLY A 56 7.50 -2.58 -17.31
C GLY A 56 7.32 -3.99 -16.73
N ILE A 57 7.77 -4.22 -15.49
CA ILE A 57 7.65 -5.52 -14.81
C ILE A 57 6.28 -5.63 -14.14
N TYR A 58 5.74 -4.54 -13.60
CA TYR A 58 4.46 -4.55 -12.89
C TYR A 58 3.30 -4.94 -13.81
N GLU A 59 3.25 -4.45 -15.05
CA GLU A 59 2.24 -4.86 -16.03
C GLU A 59 2.28 -6.38 -16.34
N LYS A 60 3.47 -6.99 -16.29
CA LYS A 60 3.62 -8.45 -16.46
C LYS A 60 3.10 -9.18 -15.22
N ILE A 61 3.36 -8.64 -14.03
CA ILE A 61 2.84 -9.16 -12.76
C ILE A 61 1.32 -9.04 -12.72
N GLU A 62 0.72 -7.94 -13.17
CA GLU A 62 -0.74 -7.77 -13.22
C GLU A 62 -1.42 -8.75 -14.18
N LYS A 63 -0.84 -8.96 -15.38
CA LYS A 63 -1.37 -9.94 -16.36
C LYS A 63 -1.34 -11.37 -15.84
N LEU A 64 -0.36 -11.72 -15.00
CA LEU A 64 -0.25 -13.04 -14.38
C LEU A 64 -1.03 -13.14 -13.06
N GLY A 65 -1.03 -12.09 -12.26
CA GLY A 65 -1.58 -12.06 -10.91
C GLY A 65 -3.07 -11.73 -10.85
N TYR A 66 -3.66 -11.19 -11.91
CA TYR A 66 -5.07 -10.78 -11.95
C TYR A 66 -5.44 -9.98 -10.67
N PHE A 67 -6.48 -10.39 -9.95
CA PHE A 67 -6.91 -9.74 -8.72
C PHE A 67 -5.87 -9.81 -7.59
N GLY A 68 -5.01 -10.83 -7.60
CA GLY A 68 -3.92 -10.99 -6.63
C GLY A 68 -2.91 -9.86 -6.66
N ALA A 69 -2.68 -9.25 -7.83
CA ALA A 69 -1.80 -8.10 -7.98
C ALA A 69 -2.43 -6.78 -7.47
N ILE A 70 -3.77 -6.72 -7.42
CA ILE A 70 -4.57 -5.53 -7.07
C ILE A 70 -4.92 -5.51 -5.57
N LEU A 71 -4.84 -6.65 -4.87
CA LEU A 71 -5.05 -6.79 -3.43
C LEU A 71 -4.33 -5.76 -2.53
N PRO A 72 -3.13 -5.23 -2.85
CA PRO A 72 -2.51 -4.19 -2.02
C PRO A 72 -3.43 -2.96 -1.79
N LEU A 73 -4.35 -2.64 -2.71
CA LEU A 73 -5.34 -1.57 -2.54
C LEU A 73 -6.41 -1.86 -1.48
N CYS A 74 -6.78 -3.14 -1.27
CA CYS A 74 -7.72 -3.48 -0.18
C CYS A 74 -7.07 -3.31 1.21
N GLY A 75 -5.73 -3.39 1.28
CA GLY A 75 -4.96 -3.11 2.49
C GLY A 75 -5.04 -1.65 2.93
N LEU A 76 -5.12 -0.68 2.01
CA LEU A 76 -5.32 0.73 2.35
C LEU A 76 -6.68 0.96 3.03
N VAL A 77 -7.75 0.34 2.52
CA VAL A 77 -9.09 0.44 3.12
C VAL A 77 -9.10 -0.17 4.53
N ALA A 78 -8.46 -1.31 4.72
CA ALA A 78 -8.31 -1.93 6.04
C ALA A 78 -7.47 -1.07 7.01
N ALA A 79 -6.40 -0.43 6.53
CA ALA A 79 -5.58 0.49 7.32
C ALA A 79 -6.36 1.74 7.76
N VAL A 80 -7.17 2.32 6.85
CA VAL A 80 -8.06 3.45 7.16
C VAL A 80 -9.11 3.06 8.18
N ALA A 81 -9.72 1.88 8.05
CA ALA A 81 -10.65 1.35 9.03
C ALA A 81 -9.97 1.12 10.39
N GLY A 82 -8.74 0.59 10.41
CA GLY A 82 -7.95 0.39 11.62
C GLY A 82 -7.57 1.68 12.34
N VAL A 83 -7.15 2.72 11.62
CA VAL A 83 -6.86 4.04 12.21
C VAL A 83 -8.13 4.67 12.76
N PHE A 84 -9.25 4.54 12.05
CA PHE A 84 -10.54 5.02 12.52
C PHE A 84 -10.95 4.33 13.82
N THR A 85 -10.96 2.99 13.85
CA THR A 85 -11.39 2.25 15.05
C THR A 85 -10.43 2.46 16.22
N GLY A 86 -9.12 2.45 15.98
CA GLY A 86 -8.11 2.71 17.01
C GLY A 86 -8.25 4.11 17.63
N THR A 87 -8.32 5.15 16.80
CA THR A 87 -8.49 6.53 17.30
C THR A 87 -9.83 6.71 18.03
N LYS A 88 -10.89 6.06 17.57
CA LYS A 88 -12.20 6.10 18.25
C LYS A 88 -12.17 5.42 19.62
N MET A 89 -11.46 4.29 19.73
CA MET A 89 -11.27 3.59 21.01
C MET A 89 -10.45 4.42 22.00
N GLU A 90 -9.43 5.14 21.54
CA GLU A 90 -8.57 5.96 22.40
C GLU A 90 -9.23 7.28 22.83
N THR A 91 -9.96 7.92 21.92
CA THR A 91 -10.47 9.30 22.15
C THR A 91 -11.96 9.36 22.46
N GLY A 92 -12.71 8.28 22.25
CA GLY A 92 -14.17 8.25 22.32
C GLY A 92 -14.89 9.08 21.24
N SER A 93 -14.15 9.80 20.39
CA SER A 93 -14.70 10.77 19.44
C SER A 93 -14.64 10.25 18.01
N SER A 94 -15.81 10.02 17.41
CA SER A 94 -15.91 9.68 15.98
C SER A 94 -15.36 10.80 15.08
N GLY A 95 -15.43 12.07 15.50
CA GLY A 95 -14.89 13.19 14.71
C GLY A 95 -13.36 13.20 14.64
N ALA A 96 -12.69 12.93 15.77
CA ALA A 96 -11.24 12.78 15.80
C ALA A 96 -10.78 11.55 15.00
N ALA A 97 -11.52 10.46 15.09
CA ALA A 97 -11.27 9.24 14.33
C ALA A 97 -11.40 9.43 12.81
N THR A 98 -12.46 10.11 12.36
CA THR A 98 -12.63 10.46 10.95
C THR A 98 -11.47 11.34 10.48
N LYS A 99 -11.06 12.33 11.27
CA LYS A 99 -9.96 13.23 10.90
C LYS A 99 -8.63 12.48 10.77
N SER A 100 -8.29 11.59 11.71
CA SER A 100 -7.08 10.76 11.63
C SER A 100 -7.11 9.80 10.43
N ALA A 101 -8.25 9.17 10.17
CA ALA A 101 -8.43 8.29 9.02
C ALA A 101 -8.32 9.05 7.69
N LEU A 102 -8.92 10.24 7.60
CA LEU A 102 -8.82 11.11 6.43
C LEU A 102 -7.39 11.62 6.22
N ASN A 103 -6.67 11.98 7.29
CA ASN A 103 -5.27 12.35 7.21
C ASN A 103 -4.40 11.21 6.69
N LEU A 104 -4.66 9.96 7.07
CA LEU A 104 -3.97 8.80 6.50
C LEU A 104 -4.22 8.71 4.99
N VAL A 105 -5.48 8.84 4.55
CA VAL A 105 -5.84 8.81 3.13
C VAL A 105 -5.13 9.93 2.37
N LEU A 106 -5.21 11.16 2.88
CA LEU A 106 -4.57 12.32 2.25
C LEU A 106 -3.04 12.20 2.24
N PHE A 107 -2.45 11.61 3.27
CA PHE A 107 -1.00 11.38 3.32
C PHE A 107 -0.58 10.34 2.28
N VAL A 108 -1.24 9.19 2.25
CA VAL A 108 -0.89 8.09 1.32
C VAL A 108 -1.21 8.47 -0.12
N LEU A 109 -2.40 9.02 -0.39
CA LEU A 109 -2.79 9.45 -1.73
C LEU A 109 -2.02 10.70 -2.15
N GLY A 110 -1.85 11.69 -1.28
CA GLY A 110 -1.12 12.92 -1.61
C GLY A 110 0.34 12.63 -1.95
N LEU A 111 1.05 11.88 -1.10
CA LEU A 111 2.42 11.46 -1.41
C LEU A 111 2.45 10.51 -2.61
N GLY A 112 1.53 9.57 -2.69
CA GLY A 112 1.40 8.64 -3.80
C GLY A 112 1.20 9.33 -5.15
N THR A 113 0.36 10.37 -5.21
CA THR A 113 0.13 11.19 -6.41
C THR A 113 1.37 11.98 -6.79
N ILE A 114 2.05 12.62 -5.82
CA ILE A 114 3.30 13.36 -6.10
C ILE A 114 4.37 12.41 -6.65
N LEU A 115 4.59 11.27 -5.99
CA LEU A 115 5.54 10.26 -6.41
C LEU A 115 5.17 9.69 -7.79
N SER A 116 3.89 9.42 -8.05
CA SER A 116 3.42 8.92 -9.34
C SER A 116 3.61 9.93 -10.47
N MET A 117 3.39 11.23 -10.21
CA MET A 117 3.68 12.28 -11.20
C MET A 117 5.18 12.39 -11.49
N LEU A 118 6.04 12.31 -10.48
CA LEU A 118 7.50 12.32 -10.67
C LEU A 118 7.96 11.10 -11.47
N ILE A 119 7.49 9.91 -11.09
CA ILE A 119 7.76 8.66 -11.77
C ILE A 119 7.27 8.71 -13.22
N GLY A 120 6.04 9.16 -13.45
CA GLY A 120 5.46 9.29 -14.79
C GLY A 120 6.21 10.31 -15.65
N ALA A 121 6.63 11.43 -15.07
CA ALA A 121 7.46 12.42 -15.76
C ALA A 121 8.82 11.84 -16.14
N ILE A 122 9.51 11.13 -15.24
CA ILE A 122 10.77 10.45 -15.54
C ILE A 122 10.56 9.46 -16.67
N ALA A 123 9.56 8.57 -16.54
CA ALA A 123 9.25 7.57 -17.56
C ALA A 123 9.01 8.20 -18.93
N PHE A 124 8.26 9.30 -19.01
CA PHE A 124 7.99 10.03 -20.27
C PHE A 124 9.25 10.57 -20.96
N TYR A 125 10.31 10.90 -20.22
CA TYR A 125 11.57 11.40 -20.79
C TYR A 125 12.65 10.32 -20.97
N THR A 126 12.46 9.12 -20.39
CA THR A 126 13.46 8.04 -20.43
C THR A 126 13.06 6.80 -21.23
N VAL A 127 11.77 6.68 -21.59
CA VAL A 127 11.19 5.60 -22.41
C VAL A 127 10.65 6.19 -23.70
#